data_AF-D8TPG1-F1
#
_entry.id   AF-D8TPG1-F1
#
_cell.length_a   1.000
_cell.length_b   1.000
_cell.length_c   1.000
_cell.angle_alpha   90.00
_cell.angle_beta   90.00
_cell.angle_gamma   90.00
#
_symmetry.space_group_name_H-M   'P 1'
#
loop_
_entity.id
_entity.type
_entity.pdbx_description
1 polymer ?
#
loop_
_entity_poly.entity_id
_entity_poly.type
_entity_poly.pdbx_seq_one_letter_code
_entity_poly.pdbx_strand_id
1 'polypeptide(L)'
;MSPDQFGRFYRFIFYICRDHGRRNIQMSVAVAAWRLVLLGRFRLLDRWCTFAAASSALVVTQDLWRQVLDFSRTVHEDLSNYDTAGSWAVLLDEFVEEMR
;
A
#
# COMPACT_ATOMS: atom_id res chain seq x y z
N MET A 1 10.37 16.56 -0.45
CA MET A 1 11.15 15.45 -1.04
C MET A 1 10.72 15.29 -2.48
N SER A 2 11.66 15.10 -3.40
CA SER A 2 11.30 14.71 -4.78
C SER A 2 10.62 13.34 -4.81
N PRO A 3 9.89 12.98 -5.88
CA PRO A 3 9.25 11.67 -6.00
C PRO A 3 10.20 10.48 -5.78
N ASP A 4 11.45 10.59 -6.27
CA ASP A 4 12.48 9.55 -6.12
C ASP A 4 13.06 9.48 -4.71
N GLN A 5 13.28 10.63 -4.07
CA GLN A 5 13.70 10.67 -2.67
C GLN A 5 12.63 10.04 -1.77
N PHE A 6 11.36 10.40 -2.00
CA PHE A 6 10.26 9.81 -1.26
C PHE A 6 10.11 8.31 -1.53
N GLY A 7 10.27 7.86 -2.78
CA GLY A 7 10.22 6.43 -3.11
C GLY A 7 11.33 5.62 -2.45
N ARG A 8 12.51 6.21 -2.22
CA ARG A 8 13.59 5.57 -1.43
C ARG A 8 13.27 5.55 0.06
N PHE A 9 12.80 6.68 0.60
CA PHE A 9 12.33 6.76 1.99
C PHE A 9 11.22 5.74 2.28
N TYR A 10 10.20 5.67 1.43
CA TYR A 10 9.10 4.73 1.57
C TYR A 10 9.55 3.26 1.55
N ARG A 11 10.50 2.91 0.67
CA ARG A 11 11.12 1.56 0.65
C ARG A 11 11.95 1.29 1.91
N PHE A 12 12.63 2.30 2.44
CA PHE A 12 13.39 2.19 3.68
C PHE A 12 12.49 1.94 4.90
N ILE A 13 11.29 2.55 4.95
CA ILE A 13 10.35 2.30 6.04
C ILE A 13 9.92 0.83 6.12
N PHE A 14 9.68 0.17 4.98
CA PHE A 14 9.45 -1.28 4.97
C PHE A 14 10.61 -2.07 5.59
N TYR A 15 11.84 -1.69 5.27
CA TYR A 15 13.04 -2.34 5.83
C TYR A 15 13.11 -2.16 7.36
N ILE A 16 12.73 -0.99 7.88
CA ILE A 16 12.70 -0.68 9.32
C ILE A 16 11.57 -1.44 10.04
N CYS A 17 10.39 -1.54 9.43
CA CYS A 17 9.24 -2.22 10.01
C CYS A 17 9.35 -3.75 10.04
N ARG A 18 10.39 -4.31 9.41
CA ARG A 18 10.58 -5.75 9.23
C ARG A 18 11.46 -6.31 10.32
N ASP A 19 10.97 -7.34 11.01
CA ASP A 19 11.77 -8.09 11.98
C ASP A 19 13.01 -8.70 11.33
N HIS A 20 14.10 -8.79 12.10
CA HIS A 20 15.33 -9.42 11.63
C HIS A 20 15.07 -10.84 11.09
N GLY A 21 15.57 -11.10 9.88
CA GLY A 21 15.42 -12.40 9.20
C GLY A 21 14.08 -12.63 8.49
N ARG A 22 13.08 -11.74 8.66
CA ARG A 22 11.80 -11.86 7.94
C ARG A 22 11.87 -11.19 6.57
N ARG A 23 11.01 -11.64 5.64
CA ARG A 23 10.83 -11.05 4.31
C ARG A 23 9.62 -10.10 4.22
N ASN A 24 8.67 -10.27 5.15
CA ASN A 24 7.39 -9.58 5.16
C ASN A 24 7.22 -8.83 6.50
N ILE A 25 6.29 -7.88 6.52
CA ILE A 25 5.86 -7.19 7.75
C ILE A 25 4.44 -7.64 8.11
N GLN A 26 4.07 -7.58 9.39
CA GLN A 26 2.71 -7.87 9.84
C GLN A 26 1.75 -6.81 9.28
N MET A 27 0.53 -7.22 8.91
CA MET A 27 -0.48 -6.30 8.35
C MET A 27 -0.76 -5.11 9.28
N SER A 28 -0.88 -5.35 10.58
CA SER A 28 -1.08 -4.28 11.59
C SER A 28 0.06 -3.25 11.58
N VAL A 29 1.30 -3.68 11.41
CA VAL A 29 2.48 -2.80 11.30
C VAL A 29 2.45 -2.05 9.98
N ALA A 30 2.09 -2.71 8.87
CA ALA A 30 1.96 -2.08 7.56
C ALA A 30 0.90 -0.97 7.58
N VAL A 31 -0.27 -1.24 8.15
CA VAL A 31 -1.37 -0.27 8.30
C VAL A 31 -0.93 0.95 9.10
N ALA A 32 -0.27 0.75 10.25
CA ALA A 32 0.27 1.85 11.04
C ALA A 32 1.31 2.67 10.25
N ALA A 33 2.21 1.99 9.55
CA ALA A 33 3.23 2.64 8.75
C ALA A 33 2.61 3.43 7.58
N TRP A 34 1.67 2.87 6.83
CA TRP A 34 0.97 3.55 5.74
C TRP A 34 0.27 4.82 6.23
N ARG A 35 -0.45 4.75 7.37
CA ARG A 35 -1.09 5.93 7.98
C ARG A 35 -0.11 7.05 8.27
N LEU A 36 1.13 6.73 8.64
CA LEU A 36 2.18 7.72 8.89
C LEU A 36 2.79 8.26 7.60
N VAL A 37 3.23 7.38 6.70
CA VAL A 37 4.08 7.79 5.58
C VAL A 37 3.30 8.28 4.36
N LEU A 38 2.05 7.82 4.18
CA LEU A 38 1.21 8.20 3.05
C LEU A 38 0.19 9.30 3.38
N LEU A 39 0.21 9.84 4.61
CA LEU A 39 -0.65 10.96 4.98
C LEU A 39 -0.46 12.15 4.02
N GLY A 40 -1.57 12.64 3.46
CA GLY A 40 -1.58 13.70 2.46
C GLY A 40 -0.99 13.32 1.09
N ARG A 41 -0.65 12.05 0.88
CA ARG A 41 -0.06 11.53 -0.38
C ARG A 41 -0.88 10.44 -1.04
N PHE A 42 -1.79 9.82 -0.30
CA PHE A 42 -2.72 8.84 -0.83
C PHE A 42 -4.15 9.26 -0.49
N ARG A 43 -4.94 9.64 -1.51
CA ARG A 43 -6.30 10.16 -1.30
C ARG A 43 -7.26 9.13 -0.71
N LEU A 44 -7.03 7.85 -0.99
CA LEU A 44 -7.82 6.74 -0.47
C LEU A 44 -7.23 6.10 0.79
N LEU A 45 -6.30 6.77 1.48
CA LEU A 45 -5.53 6.20 2.59
C LEU A 45 -6.40 5.57 3.68
N ASP A 46 -7.45 6.27 4.14
CA ASP A 46 -8.30 5.78 5.22
C ASP A 46 -9.15 4.58 4.79
N ARG A 47 -9.63 4.58 3.54
CA ARG A 47 -10.36 3.44 2.96
C ARG A 47 -9.44 2.24 2.81
N TRP A 48 -8.25 2.45 2.22
CA TRP A 48 -7.22 1.43 2.07
C TRP A 48 -6.82 0.81 3.42
N CYS A 49 -6.52 1.64 4.42
CA CYS A 49 -6.08 1.14 5.73
C CYS A 49 -7.19 0.38 6.46
N THR A 50 -8.45 0.81 6.32
CA THR A 50 -9.60 0.11 6.89
C THR A 50 -9.81 -1.25 6.21
N PHE A 51 -9.80 -1.27 4.88
CA PHE A 51 -9.90 -2.49 4.08
C PHE A 51 -8.75 -3.48 4.39
N ALA A 52 -7.51 -3.01 4.33
CA ALA A 52 -6.33 -3.84 4.56
C ALA A 52 -6.32 -4.46 5.97
N ALA A 53 -6.77 -3.69 6.99
CA ALA A 53 -6.91 -4.19 8.35
C ALA A 53 -8.01 -5.25 8.52
N ALA A 54 -9.04 -5.24 7.67
CA ALA A 54 -10.12 -6.22 7.65
C ALA A 54 -9.83 -7.43 6.75
N SER A 55 -8.81 -7.35 5.89
CA SER A 55 -8.45 -8.43 4.96
C SER A 55 -7.99 -9.71 5.68
N SER A 56 -8.11 -10.84 5.00
CA SER A 56 -7.60 -12.13 5.49
C SER A 56 -6.06 -12.22 5.48
N ALA A 57 -5.39 -11.28 4.80
CA ALA A 57 -3.94 -11.25 4.69
C ALA A 57 -3.28 -10.82 6.01
N LEU A 58 -2.51 -11.72 6.61
CA LEU A 58 -1.80 -11.43 7.88
C LEU A 58 -0.49 -10.66 7.69
N VAL A 59 0.08 -10.68 6.47
CA VAL A 59 1.40 -10.11 6.19
C VAL A 59 1.40 -9.32 4.88
N VAL A 60 2.28 -8.32 4.83
CA VAL A 60 2.53 -7.49 3.65
C VAL A 60 3.91 -7.80 3.11
N THR A 61 3.97 -8.17 1.84
CA THR A 61 5.24 -8.39 1.12
C THR A 61 5.84 -7.05 0.70
N GLN A 62 7.15 -7.06 0.41
CA GLN A 62 7.82 -5.86 -0.11
C GLN A 62 7.22 -5.41 -1.46
N ASP A 63 6.70 -6.36 -2.25
CA ASP A 63 6.10 -6.07 -3.54
C ASP A 63 4.77 -5.33 -3.41
N LEU A 64 3.84 -5.88 -2.64
CA LEU A 64 2.58 -5.21 -2.31
C LEU A 64 2.84 -3.83 -1.70
N TRP A 65 3.79 -3.72 -0.77
CA TRP A 65 4.16 -2.42 -0.18
C TRP A 65 4.54 -1.40 -1.26
N ARG A 66 5.39 -1.75 -2.23
CA ARG A 66 5.76 -0.86 -3.35
C ARG A 66 4.56 -0.51 -4.21
N GLN A 67 3.76 -1.50 -4.56
CA GLN A 67 2.60 -1.29 -5.41
C GLN A 67 1.56 -0.36 -4.78
N VAL A 68 1.38 -0.36 -3.46
CA VAL A 68 0.51 0.63 -2.78
C VAL A 68 0.97 2.07 -3.03
N LEU A 69 2.28 2.32 -3.07
CA LEU A 69 2.79 3.66 -3.42
C LEU A 69 2.52 4.00 -4.88
N ASP A 70 2.72 3.06 -5.80
CA ASP A 70 2.46 3.28 -7.21
C ASP A 70 0.96 3.53 -7.45
N PHE A 71 0.10 2.69 -6.85
CA PHE A 71 -1.35 2.85 -6.85
C PHE A 71 -1.76 4.24 -6.34
N SER A 72 -1.19 4.69 -5.21
CA SER A 72 -1.49 6.02 -4.65
C SER A 72 -1.14 7.20 -5.57
N ARG A 73 -0.26 6.98 -6.54
CA ARG A 73 0.23 7.99 -7.49
C ARG A 73 -0.49 7.94 -8.83
N THR A 74 -0.92 6.76 -9.26
CA THR A 74 -1.42 6.54 -10.62
C THR A 74 -2.92 6.35 -10.68
N VAL A 75 -3.56 5.87 -9.61
CA VAL A 75 -5.00 5.59 -9.60
C VAL A 75 -5.77 6.78 -9.05
N HIS A 76 -6.82 7.17 -9.76
CA HIS A 76 -7.71 8.26 -9.37
C HIS A 76 -8.53 7.87 -8.14
N GLU A 77 -8.99 8.88 -7.40
CA GLU A 77 -9.81 8.66 -6.20
C GLU A 77 -11.18 8.03 -6.47
N ASP A 78 -11.68 8.17 -7.69
CA ASP A 78 -12.92 7.54 -8.18
C ASP A 78 -12.68 6.16 -8.81
N LEU A 79 -11.43 5.68 -8.81
CA LEU A 79 -11.01 4.38 -9.37
C LEU A 79 -11.34 4.21 -10.87
N SER A 80 -11.65 5.30 -11.58
CA SER A 80 -12.10 5.30 -12.97
C SER A 80 -11.03 4.81 -13.95
N ASN A 81 -9.76 5.08 -13.65
CA ASN A 81 -8.62 4.72 -14.47
C ASN A 81 -7.91 3.43 -14.02
N TYR A 82 -8.50 2.66 -13.09
CA TYR A 82 -7.93 1.39 -12.66
C TYR A 82 -8.06 0.32 -13.76
N ASP A 83 -6.93 -0.25 -14.17
CA ASP A 83 -6.84 -1.35 -15.13
C ASP A 83 -6.83 -2.71 -14.41
N THR A 84 -7.95 -3.43 -14.53
CA THR A 84 -8.12 -4.77 -13.96
C THR A 84 -7.31 -5.86 -14.67
N ALA A 85 -6.76 -5.57 -15.85
CA ALA A 85 -5.83 -6.46 -16.54
C ALA A 85 -4.36 -6.18 -16.16
N GLY A 86 -4.12 -5.18 -15.30
CA GLY A 86 -2.80 -4.83 -14.80
C GLY A 86 -2.20 -5.93 -13.91
N SER A 87 -0.89 -5.84 -13.66
CA SER A 87 -0.17 -6.78 -12.78
C SER A 87 -0.15 -6.32 -11.32
N TRP A 88 -1.27 -5.79 -10.84
CA TRP A 88 -1.42 -5.40 -9.44
C TRP A 88 -1.51 -6.64 -8.53
N ALA A 89 -1.15 -6.47 -7.26
CA ALA A 89 -1.32 -7.50 -6.27
C ALA A 89 -2.81 -7.71 -6.03
N VAL A 90 -3.21 -8.97 -5.85
CA VAL A 90 -4.62 -9.37 -5.65
C VAL A 90 -5.32 -8.52 -4.59
N LEU A 91 -4.64 -8.15 -3.51
CA LEU A 91 -5.24 -7.32 -2.46
C LEU A 91 -5.62 -5.90 -2.94
N LEU A 92 -4.92 -5.34 -3.94
CA LEU A 92 -5.29 -4.07 -4.57
C LEU A 92 -6.47 -4.27 -5.53
N ASP A 93 -6.53 -5.39 -6.25
CA ASP A 93 -7.69 -5.72 -7.08
C ASP A 93 -8.96 -5.87 -6.22
N GLU A 94 -8.87 -6.64 -5.13
CA GLU A 94 -9.95 -6.82 -4.15
C GLU A 94 -10.39 -5.48 -3.53
N PHE A 95 -9.43 -4.60 -3.20
CA PHE A 95 -9.73 -3.26 -2.71
C PHE A 95 -10.53 -2.45 -3.73
N VAL A 96 -10.17 -2.51 -5.01
CA VAL A 96 -10.89 -1.78 -6.05
C VAL A 96 -12.28 -2.36 -6.28
N GLU A 97 -12.42 -3.68 -6.22
CA GLU A 97 -13.71 -4.37 -6.33
C GLU A 97 -14.65 -3.99 -5.19
N GLU A 98 -14.18 -3.93 -3.94
CA GLU A 98 -15.01 -3.56 -2.78
C GLU A 98 -15.43 -2.08 -2.77
N MET A 99 -14.61 -1.20 -3.36
CA MET A 99 -14.82 0.26 -3.30
C MET A 99 -15.63 0.83 -4.47
N ARG A 100 -15.96 0.01 -5.48
CA ARG A 100 -16.82 0.36 -6.63
C ARG A 100 -18.28 0.07 -6.33
#